data_AF-A0AAN8P5A3-F1
#
_entry.id   AF-A0AAN8P5A3-F1
#
_cell.length_a   1.000
_cell.length_b   1.000
_cell.length_c   1.000
_cell.angle_alpha   90.00
_cell.angle_beta   90.00
_cell.angle_gamma   90.00
#
_symmetry.space_group_name_H-M   'P 1'
#
loop_
_entity.id
_entity.type
_entity.pdbx_description
1 polymer ?
#
loop_
_entity_poly.entity_id
_entity_poly.type
_entity_poly.pdbx_seq_one_letter_code
_entity_poly.pdbx_strand_id
1 'polypeptide(L)'
;MPKAPKAKLSDSRKPIHPNSRKAGNITRDKSHKARVDGSRQQKSLKKDTILDKYLWFQANMDETKDMFSKRELTELVLKYMKRFEEELEQIAIVNSIGCRANSKPQHASRIDSIKFSQDRENNEFISTGLEVPNLTKKGNVQLFKAWEGDMRFFDNIERIKISQRDADKLKKDS
;
A
#
# COMPACT_ATOMS: atom_id res chain seq x y z
N MET A 1 -16.31 61.64 -40.91
CA MET A 1 -15.36 61.21 -39.86
C MET A 1 -15.47 59.69 -39.68
N PRO A 2 -14.37 58.92 -39.65
CA PRO A 2 -14.45 57.49 -39.38
C PRO A 2 -14.70 57.24 -37.89
N LYS A 3 -15.56 56.27 -37.55
CA LYS A 3 -15.89 55.92 -36.16
C LYS A 3 -14.69 55.22 -35.49
N ALA A 4 -14.40 55.59 -34.26
CA ALA A 4 -13.32 55.01 -33.46
C ALA A 4 -13.48 53.49 -33.28
N PRO A 5 -12.39 52.71 -33.33
CA PRO A 5 -12.44 51.26 -33.15
C PRO A 5 -12.87 50.91 -31.71
N LYS A 6 -13.90 50.06 -31.58
CA LYS A 6 -14.35 49.58 -30.27
C LYS A 6 -13.25 48.72 -29.64
N ALA A 7 -12.84 49.06 -28.42
CA ALA A 7 -11.88 48.29 -27.65
C ALA A 7 -12.36 46.82 -27.52
N LYS A 8 -11.52 45.87 -27.93
CA LYS A 8 -11.74 44.44 -27.66
C LYS A 8 -11.47 44.22 -26.17
N LEU A 9 -12.53 44.30 -25.35
CA LEU A 9 -12.46 43.79 -23.98
C LEU A 9 -12.04 42.33 -24.04
N SER A 10 -10.86 42.02 -23.48
CA SER A 10 -10.33 40.66 -23.39
C SER A 10 -11.32 39.82 -22.59
N ASP A 11 -11.99 38.93 -23.29
CA ASP A 11 -13.24 38.37 -22.85
C ASP A 11 -13.03 37.07 -22.09
N SER A 12 -12.32 37.18 -20.96
CA SER A 12 -12.11 36.07 -20.01
C SER A 12 -13.38 35.72 -19.24
N ARG A 13 -14.48 36.47 -19.41
CA ARG A 13 -15.72 36.36 -18.63
C ARG A 13 -16.97 35.99 -19.42
N LYS A 14 -16.94 35.88 -20.76
CA LYS A 14 -18.13 35.43 -21.50
C LYS A 14 -18.46 33.96 -21.21
N PRO A 15 -19.74 33.63 -20.95
CA PRO A 15 -20.20 32.26 -20.83
C PRO A 15 -19.81 31.44 -22.06
N ILE A 16 -19.17 30.29 -21.83
CA ILE A 16 -18.72 29.40 -22.89
C ILE A 16 -19.85 28.43 -23.21
N HIS A 17 -20.28 28.38 -24.47
CA HIS A 17 -21.28 27.39 -24.89
C HIS A 17 -20.71 25.96 -24.75
N PRO A 18 -21.48 24.98 -24.24
CA PRO A 18 -21.00 23.62 -23.97
C PRO A 18 -20.36 22.92 -25.19
N ASN A 19 -20.92 23.14 -26.38
CA ASN A 19 -20.43 22.54 -27.64
C ASN A 19 -19.36 23.39 -28.36
N SER A 20 -18.84 24.44 -27.73
CA SER A 20 -17.80 25.27 -28.36
C SER A 20 -16.42 24.60 -28.30
N ARG A 21 -15.53 24.96 -29.24
CA ARG A 21 -14.13 24.51 -29.22
C ARG A 21 -13.43 24.82 -27.89
N LYS A 22 -13.72 25.98 -27.30
CA LYS A 22 -13.15 26.38 -26.01
C LYS A 22 -13.62 25.48 -24.87
N ALA A 23 -14.91 25.10 -24.84
CA ALA A 23 -15.41 24.11 -23.88
C ALA A 23 -14.78 22.73 -24.09
N GLY A 24 -14.66 22.28 -25.34
CA GLY A 24 -14.01 21.00 -25.67
C GLY A 24 -12.55 20.94 -25.17
N ASN A 25 -11.78 22.00 -25.36
CA ASN A 25 -10.40 22.10 -24.86
C ASN A 25 -10.36 22.03 -23.32
N ILE A 26 -11.22 22.77 -22.63
CA ILE A 26 -11.30 22.74 -21.16
C ILE A 26 -11.64 21.34 -20.65
N THR A 27 -12.61 20.66 -21.27
CA THR A 27 -12.98 19.29 -20.89
C THR A 27 -11.82 18.33 -21.13
N ARG A 28 -11.12 18.44 -22.26
CA ARG A 28 -9.95 17.61 -22.57
C ARG A 28 -8.84 17.80 -21.54
N ASP A 29 -8.52 19.05 -21.20
CA ASP A 29 -7.48 19.37 -20.23
C ASP A 29 -7.83 18.87 -18.83
N LYS A 30 -9.11 19.01 -18.42
CA LYS A 30 -9.62 18.44 -17.16
C LYS A 30 -9.51 16.92 -17.13
N SER A 31 -9.94 16.23 -18.19
CA SER A 31 -9.84 14.77 -18.28
C SER A 31 -8.38 14.29 -18.28
N HIS A 32 -7.49 15.01 -18.98
CA HIS A 32 -6.07 14.72 -18.95
C HIS A 32 -5.49 14.86 -17.53
N LYS A 33 -5.81 15.96 -16.85
CA LYS A 33 -5.37 16.21 -15.47
C LYS A 33 -5.90 15.13 -14.52
N ALA A 34 -7.19 14.80 -14.60
CA ALA A 34 -7.79 13.73 -13.79
C ALA A 34 -7.09 12.37 -13.99
N ARG A 35 -6.74 12.03 -15.24
CA ARG A 35 -5.99 10.80 -15.55
C ARG A 35 -4.58 10.82 -14.94
N VAL A 36 -3.87 11.93 -15.08
CA VAL A 36 -2.51 12.08 -14.52
C VAL A 36 -2.55 12.00 -12.99
N ASP A 37 -3.47 12.72 -12.35
CA ASP A 37 -3.62 12.74 -10.90
C ASP A 37 -4.07 11.37 -10.37
N GLY A 38 -4.98 10.68 -11.07
CA GLY A 38 -5.34 9.29 -10.75
C GLY A 38 -4.16 8.32 -10.83
N SER A 39 -3.30 8.45 -11.85
CA SER A 39 -2.08 7.63 -11.95
C SER A 39 -1.08 7.93 -10.83
N ARG A 40 -0.94 9.21 -10.44
CA ARG A 40 -0.10 9.62 -9.31
C ARG A 40 -0.63 9.04 -8.00
N GLN A 41 -1.94 9.09 -7.78
CA GLN A 41 -2.58 8.52 -6.60
C GLN A 41 -2.38 7.00 -6.53
N GLN A 42 -2.58 6.27 -7.62
CA GLN A 42 -2.33 4.83 -7.65
C GLN A 42 -0.88 4.47 -7.32
N LYS A 43 0.09 5.26 -7.80
CA LYS A 43 1.50 5.08 -7.46
C LYS A 43 1.77 5.37 -5.98
N SER A 44 1.13 6.40 -5.41
CA SER A 44 1.21 6.70 -3.98
C SER A 44 0.69 5.55 -3.14
N LEU A 45 -0.53 5.06 -3.42
CA LEU A 45 -1.14 3.97 -2.66
C LEU A 45 -0.28 2.70 -2.66
N LYS A 46 0.38 2.39 -3.78
CA LYS A 46 1.34 1.26 -3.84
C LYS A 46 2.55 1.48 -2.94
N LYS A 47 3.07 2.70 -2.89
CA LYS A 47 4.17 3.07 -1.98
C LYS A 47 3.70 2.97 -0.53
N ASP A 48 2.52 3.49 -0.22
CA ASP A 48 1.94 3.46 1.13
C ASP A 48 1.80 2.01 1.62
N THR A 49 1.31 1.09 0.78
CA THR A 49 1.23 -0.34 1.14
C THR A 49 2.59 -0.95 1.46
N ILE A 50 3.64 -0.57 0.72
CA ILE A 50 5.01 -1.05 0.97
C ILE A 50 5.57 -0.42 2.25
N LEU A 51 5.32 0.87 2.46
CA LEU A 51 5.72 1.59 3.66
C LEU A 51 5.12 0.96 4.91
N ASP A 52 3.81 0.76 4.92
CA ASP A 52 3.07 0.13 6.03
C ASP A 52 3.62 -1.26 6.37
N LYS A 53 3.93 -2.05 5.33
CA LYS A 53 4.57 -3.36 5.49
C LYS A 53 5.91 -3.24 6.22
N TYR A 54 6.77 -2.32 5.81
CA TYR A 54 8.10 -2.17 6.41
C TYR A 54 8.04 -1.58 7.80
N LEU A 55 7.17 -0.59 8.05
CA LEU A 55 6.93 -0.07 9.39
C LEU A 55 6.43 -1.16 10.34
N TRP A 56 5.57 -2.07 9.85
CA TRP A 56 5.16 -3.23 10.65
C TRP A 56 6.36 -4.10 11.04
N PHE A 57 7.27 -4.39 10.09
CA PHE A 57 8.49 -5.18 10.38
C PHE A 57 9.39 -4.47 11.39
N GLN A 58 9.55 -3.16 11.27
CA GLN A 58 10.34 -2.35 12.21
C GLN A 58 9.74 -2.35 13.61
N ALA A 59 8.41 -2.24 13.74
CA ALA A 59 7.72 -2.26 15.02
C ALA A 59 7.65 -3.65 15.68
N ASN A 60 7.84 -4.73 14.91
CA ASN A 60 7.72 -6.11 15.39
C ASN A 60 9.05 -6.87 15.47
N MET A 61 10.15 -6.25 15.06
CA MET A 61 11.49 -6.82 15.22
C MET A 61 12.05 -6.56 16.62
N ASP A 62 12.98 -7.40 17.03
CA ASP A 62 13.73 -7.21 18.27
C ASP A 62 14.74 -6.06 18.11
N GLU A 63 14.49 -4.95 18.79
CA GLU A 63 15.35 -3.75 18.77
C GLU A 63 16.73 -4.00 19.37
N THR A 64 16.89 -5.00 20.23
CA THR A 64 18.18 -5.30 20.88
C THR A 64 19.13 -6.04 19.95
N LYS A 65 18.61 -6.73 18.93
CA LYS A 65 19.39 -7.56 18.02
C LYS A 65 20.05 -6.74 16.92
N ASP A 66 21.32 -7.00 16.72
CA ASP A 66 22.11 -6.41 15.64
C ASP A 66 22.01 -7.18 14.32
N MET A 67 21.57 -8.44 14.36
CA MET A 67 21.50 -9.32 13.20
C MET A 67 20.49 -10.44 13.47
N PHE A 68 19.72 -10.80 12.45
CA PHE A 68 18.77 -11.91 12.50
C PHE A 68 19.35 -13.11 11.75
N SER A 69 19.20 -14.29 12.32
CA SER A 69 19.35 -15.52 11.57
C SER A 69 18.23 -15.63 10.51
N LYS A 70 18.47 -16.41 9.47
CA LYS A 70 17.45 -16.69 8.45
C LYS A 70 16.20 -17.36 9.06
N ARG A 71 16.39 -18.14 10.12
CA ARG A 71 15.34 -18.77 10.92
C ARG A 71 14.45 -17.71 11.59
N GLU A 72 15.03 -16.81 12.36
CA GLU A 72 14.29 -15.74 13.06
C GLU A 72 13.59 -14.80 12.08
N LEU A 73 14.25 -14.48 10.96
CA LEU A 73 13.60 -13.69 9.90
C LEU A 73 12.38 -14.41 9.33
N THR A 74 12.47 -15.72 9.11
CA THR A 74 11.33 -16.52 8.63
C THR A 74 10.20 -16.56 9.65
N GLU A 75 10.50 -16.71 10.94
CA GLU A 75 9.51 -16.64 12.03
C GLU A 75 8.81 -15.27 12.08
N LEU A 76 9.56 -14.17 11.90
CA LEU A 76 9.02 -12.82 11.82
C LEU A 76 8.10 -12.64 10.60
N VAL A 77 8.44 -13.23 9.46
CA VAL A 77 7.58 -13.24 8.26
C VAL A 77 6.29 -14.02 8.51
N LEU A 78 6.35 -15.16 9.19
CA LEU A 78 5.15 -15.92 9.55
C LEU A 78 4.25 -15.13 10.51
N LYS A 79 4.84 -14.38 11.45
CA LYS A 79 4.09 -13.43 12.29
C LYS A 79 3.43 -12.33 11.45
N TYR A 80 4.11 -11.80 10.44
CA TYR A 80 3.54 -10.80 9.53
C TYR A 80 2.33 -11.33 8.74
N MET A 81 2.38 -12.57 8.26
CA MET A 81 1.24 -13.20 7.57
C MET A 81 0.00 -13.32 8.47
N LYS A 82 0.20 -13.51 9.78
CA LYS A 82 -0.85 -13.66 10.78
C LYS A 82 -1.31 -12.35 11.44
N ARG A 83 -0.81 -11.20 10.99
CA ARG A 83 -1.06 -9.89 11.63
C ARG A 83 -2.54 -9.49 11.78
N PHE A 84 -3.43 -10.06 10.96
CA PHE A 84 -4.87 -9.77 11.00
C PHE A 84 -5.70 -10.85 11.71
N GLU A 85 -5.08 -11.89 12.26
CA GLU A 85 -5.79 -13.02 12.88
C GLU A 85 -6.67 -12.55 14.04
N GLU A 86 -6.15 -11.69 14.91
CA GLU A 86 -6.88 -11.08 16.03
C GLU A 86 -8.04 -10.19 15.57
N GLU A 87 -7.83 -9.34 14.55
CA GLU A 87 -8.88 -8.47 13.99
C GLU A 87 -10.02 -9.30 13.38
N LEU A 88 -9.67 -10.36 12.64
CA LEU A 88 -10.66 -11.25 12.02
C LEU A 88 -11.44 -12.06 13.06
N GLU A 89 -10.77 -12.51 14.13
CA GLU A 89 -11.43 -13.20 15.24
C GLU A 89 -12.41 -12.28 15.96
N GLN A 90 -12.02 -11.04 16.26
CA GLN A 90 -12.90 -10.05 16.88
C GLN A 90 -14.14 -9.78 16.02
N ILE A 91 -13.96 -9.58 14.71
CA ILE A 91 -15.06 -9.39 13.77
C ILE A 91 -15.98 -10.63 13.73
N ALA A 92 -15.41 -11.85 13.81
CA ALA A 92 -16.19 -13.08 13.85
C ALA A 92 -17.05 -13.19 15.10
N ILE A 93 -16.53 -12.81 16.27
CA ILE A 93 -17.28 -12.77 17.54
C ILE A 93 -18.43 -11.76 17.48
N VAL A 94 -18.18 -10.55 16.97
CA VAL A 94 -19.22 -9.52 16.84
C VAL A 94 -20.33 -9.99 15.91
N ASN A 95 -19.96 -10.61 14.78
CA ASN A 95 -20.93 -11.12 13.82
C ASN A 95 -21.72 -12.32 14.33
N SER A 96 -21.15 -13.16 15.21
CA SER A 96 -21.86 -14.32 15.77
C SER A 96 -22.94 -13.93 16.80
N ILE A 97 -22.76 -12.80 17.49
CA ILE A 97 -23.70 -12.31 18.52
C ILE A 97 -24.75 -11.35 17.93
N GLY A 98 -24.37 -10.52 16.94
CA GLY A 98 -25.14 -9.35 16.52
C GLY A 98 -25.87 -9.44 15.18
N CYS A 99 -25.70 -10.51 14.39
CA CYS A 99 -26.26 -10.58 13.04
C CYS A 99 -27.57 -11.39 12.97
N ARG A 100 -28.65 -10.75 12.49
CA ARG A 100 -29.84 -11.49 12.03
C ARG A 100 -29.49 -12.26 10.76
N ALA A 101 -30.08 -13.44 10.55
CA ALA A 101 -29.77 -14.36 9.44
C ALA A 101 -29.76 -13.74 8.03
N ASN A 102 -30.48 -12.62 7.81
CA ASN A 102 -30.58 -11.93 6.53
C ASN A 102 -29.87 -10.56 6.48
N SER A 103 -29.05 -10.23 7.47
CA SER A 103 -28.27 -8.98 7.50
C SER A 103 -26.88 -9.18 6.90
N LYS A 104 -26.36 -8.17 6.20
CA LYS A 104 -24.94 -8.16 5.83
C LYS A 104 -24.08 -8.22 7.10
N PRO A 105 -23.00 -9.02 7.10
CA PRO A 105 -22.04 -9.04 8.20
C PRO A 105 -21.49 -7.65 8.44
N GLN A 106 -21.29 -7.29 9.71
CA GLN A 106 -20.56 -6.09 10.06
C GLN A 106 -19.12 -6.21 9.52
N HIS A 107 -18.56 -5.08 9.09
CA HIS A 107 -17.20 -4.98 8.55
C HIS A 107 -16.92 -5.79 7.27
N ALA A 108 -17.93 -6.18 6.50
CA ALA A 108 -17.75 -6.97 5.26
C ALA A 108 -16.68 -6.40 4.31
N SER A 109 -16.69 -5.09 4.04
CA SER A 109 -15.69 -4.44 3.17
C SER A 109 -14.26 -4.52 3.71
N ARG A 110 -14.10 -4.47 5.04
CA ARG A 110 -12.78 -4.59 5.69
C ARG A 110 -12.28 -6.03 5.62
N ILE A 111 -13.15 -7.01 5.86
CA ILE A 111 -12.83 -8.44 5.71
C ILE A 111 -12.34 -8.72 4.28
N ASP A 112 -13.09 -8.25 3.27
CA ASP A 112 -12.72 -8.46 1.86
C ASP A 112 -11.37 -7.83 1.53
N SER A 113 -11.09 -6.63 2.06
CA SER A 113 -9.81 -5.95 1.88
C SER A 113 -8.64 -6.69 2.54
N ILE A 114 -8.85 -7.24 3.74
CA ILE A 114 -7.86 -8.07 4.45
C ILE A 114 -7.59 -9.35 3.67
N LYS A 115 -8.64 -10.08 3.29
CA LYS A 115 -8.53 -11.33 2.54
C LYS A 115 -7.81 -11.12 1.22
N PHE A 116 -8.17 -10.09 0.45
CA PHE A 116 -7.48 -9.76 -0.79
C PHE A 116 -5.98 -9.51 -0.58
N SER A 117 -5.62 -8.81 0.51
CA SER A 117 -4.23 -8.53 0.84
C SER A 117 -3.48 -9.80 1.27
N GLN A 118 -4.08 -10.62 2.14
CA GLN A 118 -3.51 -11.89 2.60
C GLN A 118 -3.36 -12.90 1.47
N ASP A 119 -4.35 -13.03 0.58
CA ASP A 119 -4.30 -13.95 -0.56
C ASP A 119 -3.16 -13.57 -1.50
N ARG A 120 -2.99 -12.28 -1.78
CA ARG A 120 -1.88 -11.79 -2.58
C ARG A 120 -0.53 -12.13 -1.93
N GLU A 121 -0.39 -11.84 -0.64
CA GLU A 121 0.84 -12.10 0.11
C GLU A 121 1.15 -13.61 0.22
N ASN A 122 0.14 -14.44 0.45
CA ASN A 122 0.25 -15.89 0.48
C ASN A 122 0.67 -16.45 -0.89
N ASN A 123 0.07 -15.95 -1.97
CA ASN A 123 0.45 -16.32 -3.33
C ASN A 123 1.91 -15.96 -3.62
N GLU A 124 2.36 -14.77 -3.21
CA GLU A 124 3.76 -14.34 -3.34
C GLU A 124 4.68 -15.26 -2.51
N PHE A 125 4.32 -15.56 -1.26
CA PHE A 125 5.08 -16.40 -0.34
C PHE A 125 5.25 -17.85 -0.81
N ILE A 126 4.19 -18.44 -1.36
CA ILE A 126 4.19 -19.81 -1.87
C ILE A 126 4.96 -19.92 -3.18
N SER A 127 4.81 -18.94 -4.08
CA SER A 127 5.36 -19.01 -5.43
C SER A 127 6.84 -18.60 -5.52
N THR A 128 7.12 -17.31 -5.30
CA THR A 128 8.43 -16.69 -5.59
C THR A 128 9.18 -16.26 -4.32
N GLY A 129 8.47 -16.16 -3.21
CA GLY A 129 8.95 -15.63 -1.95
C GLY A 129 8.55 -14.16 -1.74
N LEU A 130 8.09 -13.87 -0.55
CA LEU A 130 7.67 -12.55 -0.10
C LEU A 130 8.91 -11.68 0.13
N GLU A 131 8.93 -10.50 -0.48
CA GLU A 131 10.04 -9.53 -0.34
C GLU A 131 9.94 -8.76 0.98
N VAL A 132 11.00 -8.81 1.79
CA VAL A 132 11.08 -8.25 3.15
C VAL A 132 12.44 -7.59 3.37
N PRO A 133 12.60 -6.68 4.37
CA PRO A 133 13.91 -6.10 4.67
C PRO A 133 14.93 -7.18 5.02
N ASN A 134 16.15 -7.04 4.51
CA ASN A 134 17.23 -7.99 4.78
C ASN A 134 17.82 -7.78 6.18
N LEU A 135 17.23 -8.41 7.18
CA LEU A 135 17.70 -8.31 8.57
C LEU A 135 18.88 -9.24 8.89
N THR A 136 19.40 -9.98 7.91
CA THR A 136 20.54 -10.90 8.10
C THR A 136 21.90 -10.20 8.07
N LYS A 137 21.94 -8.94 7.64
CA LYS A 137 23.17 -8.13 7.60
C LYS A 137 23.12 -7.03 8.65
N LYS A 138 24.14 -6.97 9.51
CA LYS A 138 24.24 -5.98 10.60
C LYS A 138 24.08 -4.53 10.12
N GLY A 139 24.77 -4.14 9.06
CA GLY A 139 24.67 -2.77 8.53
C GLY A 139 23.26 -2.42 8.05
N ASN A 140 22.56 -3.37 7.44
CA ASN A 140 21.19 -3.16 6.97
C ASN A 140 20.19 -3.08 8.14
N VAL A 141 20.40 -3.85 9.21
CA VAL A 141 19.59 -3.77 10.44
C VAL A 141 19.72 -2.38 11.07
N GLN A 142 20.93 -1.84 11.19
CA GLN A 142 21.14 -0.50 11.72
C GLN A 142 20.48 0.59 10.87
N LEU A 143 20.65 0.51 9.55
CA LEU A 143 19.98 1.41 8.60
C LEU A 143 18.46 1.32 8.73
N PHE A 144 17.93 0.10 8.82
CA PHE A 144 16.50 -0.14 8.94
C PHE A 144 15.91 0.35 10.26
N LYS A 145 16.64 0.22 11.38
CA LYS A 145 16.25 0.80 12.67
C LYS A 145 16.20 2.32 12.64
N ALA A 146 17.21 2.96 12.04
CA ALA A 146 17.29 4.42 11.94
C ALA A 146 16.32 5.02 10.90
N TRP A 147 15.69 4.19 10.08
CA TRP A 147 14.78 4.66 9.03
C TRP A 147 13.43 5.05 9.62
N GLU A 148 13.06 6.33 9.50
CA GLU A 148 11.80 6.88 10.05
C GLU A 148 10.59 6.77 9.10
N GLY A 149 10.63 5.85 8.13
CA GLY A 149 9.54 5.68 7.17
C GLY A 149 9.60 6.61 5.94
N ASP A 150 10.69 7.35 5.73
CA ASP A 150 10.82 8.20 4.55
C ASP A 150 11.13 7.39 3.29
N MET A 151 10.17 7.37 2.36
CA MET A 151 10.26 6.63 1.11
C MET A 151 11.40 7.07 0.18
N ARG A 152 12.03 8.23 0.41
CA ARG A 152 13.22 8.66 -0.35
C ARG A 152 14.44 7.79 -0.07
N PHE A 153 14.55 7.27 1.15
CA PHE A 153 15.67 6.41 1.57
C PHE A 153 15.34 4.93 1.49
N PHE A 154 14.13 4.57 1.05
CA PHE A 154 13.66 3.20 0.97
C PHE A 154 14.50 2.32 0.03
N ASP A 155 15.07 2.89 -1.03
CA ASP A 155 15.93 2.16 -1.95
C ASP A 155 17.31 1.82 -1.36
N ASN A 156 17.70 2.46 -0.25
CA ASN A 156 18.94 2.14 0.46
C ASN A 156 18.80 0.87 1.31
N ILE A 157 17.58 0.50 1.68
CA ILE A 157 17.31 -0.69 2.49
C ILE A 157 17.40 -1.92 1.59
N GLU A 158 18.35 -2.80 1.89
CA GLU A 158 18.45 -4.07 1.18
C GLU A 158 17.27 -4.97 1.52
N ARG A 159 16.86 -5.79 0.53
CA ARG A 159 15.66 -6.63 0.60
C ARG A 159 16.01 -8.06 0.24
N ILE A 160 15.33 -9.01 0.85
CA ILE A 160 15.48 -10.44 0.63
C ILE A 160 14.09 -11.07 0.44
N LYS A 161 14.01 -12.16 -0.31
CA LYS A 161 12.79 -12.95 -0.46
C LYS A 161 12.80 -14.12 0.50
N ILE A 162 11.70 -14.29 1.24
CA ILE A 162 11.46 -15.46 2.10
C ILE A 162 10.26 -16.22 1.56
N SER A 163 10.43 -17.52 1.35
CA SER A 163 9.43 -18.39 0.71
C SER A 163 8.90 -19.46 1.66
N GLN A 164 7.82 -20.12 1.26
CA GLN A 164 7.28 -21.29 1.96
C GLN A 164 8.36 -22.37 2.21
N ARG A 165 9.29 -22.56 1.26
CA ARG A 165 10.39 -23.53 1.39
C ARG A 165 11.32 -23.23 2.56
N ASP A 166 11.50 -21.96 2.89
CA ASP A 166 12.31 -21.54 4.03
C ASP A 166 11.58 -21.84 5.35
N ALA A 167 10.26 -21.66 5.38
CA ALA A 167 9.43 -22.06 6.52
C ALA A 167 9.34 -23.58 6.70
N ASP A 168 9.34 -24.35 5.62
CA ASP A 168 9.31 -25.82 5.72
C ASP A 168 10.63 -26.39 6.24
N LYS A 169 11.76 -25.75 5.95
CA LYS A 169 13.07 -26.12 6.51
C LYS A 169 13.09 -25.91 8.03
N LEU A 170 12.56 -24.79 8.50
CA LEU A 170 12.43 -24.47 9.92
C LEU A 170 11.74 -25.60 10.71
N LYS A 171 10.68 -26.19 10.14
CA LYS A 171 9.91 -27.28 10.75
C LYS A 171 10.65 -28.62 10.79
N LYS A 172 11.64 -28.83 9.92
CA LYS A 172 12.46 -30.07 9.90
C LYS A 172 13.61 -30.01 10.90
N ASP A 173 14.06 -28.81 11.22
CA ASP A 173 15.19 -28.56 12.12
C ASP A 173 14.75 -28.31 13.59
N SER A 174 13.45 -28.48 13.90
CA SER A 174 12.88 -28.35 15.25
C SER A 174 12.32 -29.70 15.71
#